data_AF-A0A383VWH0-F1
#
_entry.id   AF-A0A383VWH0-F1
#
_cell.length_a   1.000
_cell.length_b   1.000
_cell.length_c   1.000
_cell.angle_alpha   90.00
_cell.angle_beta   90.00
_cell.angle_gamma   90.00
#
_symmetry.space_group_name_H-M   'P 1'
#
loop_
_entity.id
_entity.type
_entity.pdbx_description
1 polymer ?
#
loop_
_entity_poly.entity_id
_entity_poly.type
_entity_poly.pdbx_seq_one_letter_code
_entity_poly.pdbx_strand_id
1 'polypeptide(L)'
;MEATAEVAATTAPISTARLKSQLLCKLLVTAAKRKHFNIGIQMLGIQMRDSLVQHMDGPCLEEVVMMLIAGESSGGLLYQTRARLDGIWRALQPAAAQSLGSDVVLQLLQAAAHRSLHQRTALLLQLPAAQQLDADAVGQLLQTAVLHARQLCTRPLCIALLLLQRPAAKKLSTEAVEQLLQIAVLRGGRYCAPQLLQLPAAQRLSTDVVLQLLHTAARNVVFSCATMLLQLPAAQTFSTDVVLRLLETAVTCCNSCDLLQQL
;
A
#
# COMPACT_ATOMS: atom_id res chain seq x y z
N MET A 1 -64.72 8.81 -25.45
CA MET A 1 -63.86 7.91 -24.67
C MET A 1 -62.47 8.54 -24.61
N GLU A 2 -62.23 9.38 -23.62
CA GLU A 2 -60.90 9.86 -23.27
C GLU A 2 -60.79 9.74 -21.75
N ALA A 3 -59.87 8.89 -21.30
CA ALA A 3 -59.58 8.65 -19.89
C ALA A 3 -58.37 9.52 -19.52
N THR A 4 -58.62 10.61 -18.80
CA THR A 4 -57.59 11.44 -18.18
C THR A 4 -57.15 10.78 -16.87
N ALA A 5 -55.96 10.16 -16.87
CA ALA A 5 -55.33 9.63 -15.67
C ALA A 5 -54.62 10.76 -14.91
N GLU A 6 -55.16 11.06 -13.73
CA GLU A 6 -54.66 12.06 -12.77
C GLU A 6 -53.40 11.53 -12.07
N VAL A 7 -52.24 12.05 -12.45
CA VAL A 7 -50.95 11.74 -11.83
C VAL A 7 -50.84 12.51 -10.51
N ALA A 8 -51.29 11.89 -9.42
CA ALA A 8 -51.05 12.40 -8.07
C ALA A 8 -49.54 12.31 -7.74
N ALA A 9 -48.83 13.42 -7.87
CA ALA A 9 -47.43 13.54 -7.50
C ALA A 9 -47.30 13.58 -5.96
N THR A 10 -47.05 12.42 -5.35
CA THR A 10 -46.80 12.27 -3.92
C THR A 10 -45.43 12.86 -3.55
N THR A 11 -45.37 14.15 -3.23
CA THR A 11 -44.17 14.78 -2.66
C THR A 11 -43.99 14.35 -1.21
N ALA A 12 -43.17 13.33 -0.97
CA ALA A 12 -42.76 12.94 0.38
C ALA A 12 -41.96 14.08 1.05
N PRO A 13 -42.23 14.43 2.33
CA PRO A 13 -41.52 15.48 3.02
C PRO A 13 -40.03 15.13 3.16
N ILE A 14 -39.16 16.00 2.66
CA ILE A 14 -37.70 15.86 2.81
C ILE A 14 -37.38 16.06 4.30
N SER A 15 -36.95 14.99 4.97
CA SER A 15 -36.52 15.05 6.37
C SER A 15 -35.35 16.03 6.53
N THR A 16 -35.50 16.99 7.44
CA THR A 16 -34.49 18.01 7.78
C THR A 16 -33.15 17.41 8.20
N ALA A 17 -33.14 16.16 8.68
CA ALA A 17 -31.94 15.40 9.00
C ALA A 17 -31.10 15.08 7.75
N ARG A 18 -31.75 14.70 6.65
CA ARG A 18 -31.08 14.35 5.38
C ARG A 18 -30.38 15.56 4.77
N LEU A 19 -31.05 16.72 4.80
CA LEU A 19 -30.47 17.97 4.31
C LEU A 19 -29.20 18.35 5.09
N LYS A 20 -29.24 18.19 6.42
CA LYS A 20 -28.07 18.43 7.29
C LYS A 20 -26.91 17.49 6.96
N SER A 21 -27.16 16.21 6.76
CA SER A 21 -26.11 15.24 6.39
C SER A 21 -25.48 15.56 5.02
N GLN A 22 -26.29 15.93 4.03
CA GLN A 22 -25.78 16.30 2.70
C GLN A 22 -24.93 17.57 2.73
N LEU A 23 -25.36 18.59 3.49
CA LEU A 23 -24.57 19.81 3.68
C LEU A 23 -23.23 19.48 4.36
N LEU A 24 -23.23 18.59 5.36
CA LEU A 24 -22.00 18.18 6.03
C LEU A 24 -21.05 17.44 5.07
N CYS A 25 -21.55 16.52 4.25
CA CYS A 25 -20.74 15.85 3.22
C CYS A 25 -20.09 16.87 2.27
N LYS A 26 -20.85 17.85 1.78
CA LYS A 26 -20.31 18.92 0.91
C LYS A 26 -19.23 19.74 1.60
N LEU A 27 -19.43 20.09 2.88
CA LEU A 27 -18.44 20.81 3.67
C LEU A 27 -17.17 19.97 3.91
N LEU A 28 -17.31 18.67 4.17
CA LEU A 28 -16.19 17.75 4.34
C LEU A 28 -15.38 17.60 3.05
N VAL A 29 -16.05 17.41 1.90
CA VAL A 29 -15.38 17.38 0.59
C VAL A 29 -14.69 18.71 0.31
N THR A 30 -15.32 19.83 0.65
CA THR A 30 -14.68 21.15 0.50
C THR A 30 -13.44 21.29 1.38
N ALA A 31 -13.50 20.81 2.63
CA ALA A 31 -12.36 20.80 3.53
C ALA A 31 -11.23 19.88 3.01
N ALA A 32 -11.58 18.69 2.50
CA ALA A 32 -10.65 17.75 1.88
C ALA A 32 -9.91 18.39 0.68
N LYS A 33 -10.66 18.98 -0.26
CA LYS A 33 -10.11 19.67 -1.44
C LYS A 33 -9.23 20.87 -1.08
N ARG A 34 -9.58 21.60 -0.02
CA ARG A 34 -8.77 22.70 0.51
C ARG A 34 -7.61 22.24 1.42
N LYS A 35 -7.43 20.93 1.62
CA LYS A 35 -6.43 20.35 2.53
C LYS A 35 -6.56 20.84 3.97
N HIS A 36 -7.77 21.24 4.39
CA HIS A 36 -8.07 21.69 5.75
C HIS A 36 -8.33 20.49 6.68
N PHE A 37 -7.31 19.65 6.83
CA PHE A 37 -7.42 18.36 7.53
C PHE A 37 -7.93 18.48 8.97
N ASN A 38 -7.43 19.45 9.74
CA ASN A 38 -7.86 19.64 11.14
C ASN A 38 -9.35 19.97 11.25
N ILE A 39 -9.86 20.80 10.33
CA ILE A 39 -11.28 21.14 10.26
C ILE A 39 -12.09 19.88 9.89
N GLY A 40 -11.61 19.11 8.91
CA GLY A 40 -12.22 17.83 8.53
C GLY A 40 -12.33 16.85 9.70
N ILE A 41 -11.23 16.59 10.43
CA ILE A 41 -11.25 15.72 11.62
C ILE A 41 -12.20 16.24 12.69
N GLN A 42 -12.19 17.56 12.93
CA GLN A 42 -13.07 18.18 13.91
C GLN A 42 -14.54 17.92 13.56
N MET A 43 -14.92 18.21 12.31
CA MET A 43 -16.26 17.94 11.79
C MET A 43 -16.64 16.46 11.92
N LEU A 44 -15.74 15.55 11.53
CA LEU A 44 -15.99 14.11 11.63
C LEU A 44 -16.19 13.67 13.09
N GLY A 45 -15.33 14.08 14.02
CA GLY A 45 -15.49 13.62 15.41
C GLY A 45 -16.62 14.29 16.21
N ILE A 46 -17.16 15.43 15.76
CA ILE A 46 -18.36 16.03 16.40
C ILE A 46 -19.65 15.33 15.92
N GLN A 47 -19.68 14.85 14.67
CA GLN A 47 -20.91 14.44 14.00
C GLN A 47 -20.94 13.01 13.42
N MET A 48 -19.89 12.20 13.59
CA MET A 48 -19.91 10.75 13.29
C MET A 48 -20.74 9.97 14.31
N ARG A 49 -22.00 10.35 14.48
CA ARG A 49 -23.04 9.41 14.89
C ARG A 49 -23.64 8.87 13.60
N ASP A 50 -23.58 7.55 13.43
CA ASP A 50 -24.05 6.63 12.36
C ASP A 50 -24.81 7.21 11.15
N SER A 51 -25.66 8.21 11.36
CA SER A 51 -26.36 9.00 10.34
C SER A 51 -25.45 9.57 9.26
N LEU A 52 -24.23 10.06 9.55
CA LEU A 52 -23.39 10.64 8.50
C LEU A 52 -22.90 9.58 7.52
N VAL A 53 -22.42 8.45 8.06
CA VAL A 53 -21.82 7.35 7.29
C VAL A 53 -22.82 6.77 6.29
N GLN A 54 -24.09 6.67 6.68
CA GLN A 54 -25.18 6.19 5.82
C GLN A 54 -25.51 7.09 4.62
N HIS A 55 -25.09 8.36 4.65
CA HIS A 55 -25.40 9.35 3.62
C HIS A 55 -24.18 9.74 2.78
N MET A 56 -23.02 9.13 3.01
CA MET A 56 -21.84 9.35 2.18
C MET A 56 -21.94 8.49 0.91
N ASP A 57 -21.88 9.14 -0.25
CA ASP A 57 -21.69 8.45 -1.51
C ASP A 57 -20.22 8.06 -1.70
N GLY A 58 -19.94 7.21 -2.70
CA GLY A 58 -18.60 6.75 -3.03
C GLY A 58 -17.59 7.90 -3.22
N PRO A 59 -17.88 8.93 -4.05
CA PRO A 59 -16.97 10.06 -4.26
C PRO A 59 -16.70 10.89 -3.00
N CYS A 60 -17.71 11.13 -2.16
CA CYS A 60 -17.50 11.81 -0.87
C CYS A 60 -16.59 11.00 0.04
N LEU A 61 -16.79 9.68 0.08
CA LEU A 61 -16.00 8.79 0.91
C LEU A 61 -14.54 8.70 0.46
N GLU A 62 -14.31 8.64 -0.85
CA GLU A 62 -12.97 8.71 -1.45
C GLU A 62 -12.22 9.96 -1.02
N GLU A 63 -12.83 11.14 -1.19
CA GLU A 63 -12.23 12.44 -0.84
C GLU A 63 -11.92 12.53 0.66
N VAL A 64 -12.83 12.05 1.50
CA VAL A 64 -12.60 12.01 2.95
C VAL A 64 -11.45 11.06 3.28
N VAL A 65 -11.44 9.84 2.76
CA VAL A 65 -10.37 8.86 3.01
C VAL A 65 -9.01 9.37 2.52
N MET A 66 -8.96 10.00 1.33
CA MET A 66 -7.76 10.65 0.82
C MET A 66 -7.29 11.78 1.70
N MET A 67 -8.19 12.61 2.23
CA MET A 67 -7.87 13.64 3.20
C MET A 67 -7.29 13.03 4.50
N LEU A 68 -7.83 11.90 4.98
CA LEU A 68 -7.31 11.21 6.16
C LEU A 68 -5.88 10.68 5.94
N ILE A 69 -5.65 10.02 4.80
CA ILE A 69 -4.32 9.57 4.36
C ILE A 69 -3.37 10.77 4.22
N ALA A 70 -3.85 11.88 3.67
CA ALA A 70 -3.04 13.07 3.44
C ALA A 70 -2.58 13.73 4.75
N GLY A 71 -3.48 13.80 5.73
CA GLY A 71 -3.22 14.43 7.01
C GLY A 71 -2.28 13.64 7.92
N GLU A 72 -2.26 12.31 7.84
CA GLU A 72 -1.34 11.50 8.67
C GLU A 72 0.13 11.76 8.38
N SER A 73 0.47 12.14 7.16
CA SER A 73 1.86 12.41 6.78
C SER A 73 2.39 13.74 7.27
N SER A 74 1.56 14.64 7.81
CA SER A 74 1.99 15.99 8.17
C SER A 74 2.85 16.08 9.43
N GLY A 75 3.26 14.95 10.03
CA GLY A 75 4.31 14.84 11.06
C GLY A 75 4.00 15.46 12.43
N GLY A 76 3.07 16.40 12.51
CA GLY A 76 2.70 17.14 13.72
C GLY A 76 1.46 16.61 14.44
N LEU A 77 0.99 15.41 14.10
CA LEU A 77 -0.20 14.87 14.76
C LEU A 77 0.14 14.33 16.15
N LEU A 78 -0.45 14.96 17.16
CA LEU A 78 -0.46 14.47 18.52
C LEU A 78 -1.07 13.06 18.57
N TYR A 79 -0.63 12.26 19.54
CA TYR A 79 -1.14 10.91 19.80
C TYR A 79 -2.69 10.85 19.84
N GLN A 80 -3.32 11.88 20.40
CA GLN A 80 -4.78 12.02 20.47
C GLN A 80 -5.44 12.05 19.09
N THR A 81 -4.82 12.71 18.10
CA THR A 81 -5.38 12.78 16.75
C THR A 81 -5.31 11.42 16.07
N ARG A 82 -4.26 10.61 16.32
CA ARG A 82 -4.15 9.26 15.77
C ARG A 82 -5.26 8.34 16.28
N ALA A 83 -5.50 8.32 17.59
CA ALA A 83 -6.59 7.52 18.17
C ALA A 83 -7.97 7.94 17.62
N ARG A 84 -8.18 9.24 17.42
CA ARG A 84 -9.40 9.78 16.80
C ARG A 84 -9.54 9.34 15.34
N LEU A 85 -8.46 9.39 14.57
CA LEU A 85 -8.45 8.90 13.18
C LEU A 85 -8.75 7.41 13.10
N ASP A 86 -8.25 6.60 14.05
CA ASP A 86 -8.59 5.18 14.13
C ASP A 86 -10.08 4.94 14.42
N GLY A 87 -10.67 5.75 15.30
CA GLY A 87 -12.12 5.72 15.54
C GLY A 87 -12.92 6.09 14.30
N ILE A 88 -12.55 7.17 13.64
CA ILE A 88 -13.16 7.64 12.38
C ILE A 88 -13.07 6.57 11.30
N TRP A 89 -11.90 5.94 11.14
CA TRP A 89 -11.70 4.90 10.14
C TRP A 89 -12.58 3.69 10.38
N ARG A 90 -12.65 3.20 11.62
CA ARG A 90 -13.51 2.07 12.00
C ARG A 90 -14.98 2.37 11.73
N ALA A 91 -15.41 3.62 11.95
CA ALA A 91 -16.77 4.05 11.63
C ALA A 91 -17.05 4.09 10.12
N LEU A 92 -16.06 4.46 9.30
CA LEU A 92 -16.20 4.51 7.83
C LEU A 92 -16.09 3.15 7.15
N GLN A 93 -15.43 2.18 7.79
CA GLN A 93 -15.12 0.88 7.18
C GLN A 93 -16.35 0.17 6.58
N PRO A 94 -17.54 0.13 7.22
CA PRO A 94 -18.72 -0.53 6.64
C PRO A 94 -19.20 0.16 5.35
N ALA A 95 -19.26 1.49 5.32
CA ALA A 95 -19.63 2.23 4.11
C ALA A 95 -18.56 2.08 3.03
N ALA A 96 -17.29 2.12 3.40
CA ALA A 96 -16.17 1.92 2.49
C ALA A 96 -16.23 0.55 1.81
N ALA A 97 -16.61 -0.49 2.57
CA ALA A 97 -16.76 -1.84 2.05
C ALA A 97 -17.90 -1.98 1.03
N GLN A 98 -18.93 -1.13 1.12
CA GLN A 98 -20.11 -1.20 0.25
C GLN A 98 -20.01 -0.27 -0.96
N SER A 99 -19.34 0.87 -0.82
CA SER A 99 -19.43 1.97 -1.80
C SER A 99 -18.15 2.24 -2.59
N LEU A 100 -16.99 1.74 -2.16
CA LEU A 100 -15.74 1.96 -2.89
C LEU A 100 -15.51 0.87 -3.94
N GLY A 101 -15.30 1.29 -5.19
CA GLY A 101 -14.87 0.41 -6.28
C GLY A 101 -13.41 -0.05 -6.11
N SER A 102 -13.03 -1.11 -6.82
CA SER A 102 -11.66 -1.65 -6.83
C SER A 102 -10.61 -0.61 -7.21
N ASP A 103 -10.89 0.22 -8.21
CA ASP A 103 -9.96 1.23 -8.72
C ASP A 103 -9.69 2.32 -7.69
N VAL A 104 -10.73 2.76 -6.99
CA VAL A 104 -10.61 3.73 -5.90
C VAL A 104 -9.80 3.12 -4.77
N VAL A 105 -10.10 1.88 -4.36
CA VAL A 105 -9.33 1.19 -3.31
C VAL A 105 -7.86 1.02 -3.71
N LEU A 106 -7.56 0.72 -4.98
CA LEU A 106 -6.20 0.67 -5.51
C LEU A 106 -5.48 2.01 -5.36
N GLN A 107 -6.11 3.11 -5.78
CA GLN A 107 -5.54 4.46 -5.63
C GLN A 107 -5.29 4.84 -4.15
N LEU A 108 -6.25 4.52 -3.27
CA LEU A 108 -6.11 4.74 -1.83
C LEU A 108 -4.95 3.92 -1.25
N LEU A 109 -4.80 2.67 -1.67
CA LEU A 109 -3.69 1.80 -1.25
C LEU A 109 -2.35 2.31 -1.79
N GLN A 110 -2.28 2.79 -3.03
CA GLN A 110 -1.08 3.39 -3.61
C GLN A 110 -0.68 4.66 -2.83
N ALA A 111 -1.64 5.53 -2.53
CA ALA A 111 -1.40 6.74 -1.74
C ALA A 111 -0.92 6.41 -0.31
N ALA A 112 -1.54 5.41 0.33
CA ALA A 112 -1.12 4.95 1.66
C ALA A 112 0.27 4.30 1.63
N ALA A 113 0.60 3.53 0.59
CA ALA A 113 1.90 2.90 0.41
C ALA A 113 3.02 3.92 0.16
N HIS A 114 2.77 4.90 -0.71
CA HIS A 114 3.69 6.01 -1.00
C HIS A 114 4.04 6.80 0.28
N ARG A 115 3.06 6.94 1.18
CA ARG A 115 3.21 7.63 2.48
C ARG A 115 3.65 6.72 3.63
N SER A 116 3.93 5.44 3.36
CA SER A 116 4.30 4.42 4.34
C SER A 116 3.31 4.27 5.51
N LEU A 117 2.00 4.45 5.25
CA LEU A 117 0.95 4.34 6.26
C LEU A 117 0.53 2.88 6.47
N HIS A 118 1.39 2.10 7.16
CA HIS A 118 1.21 0.67 7.32
C HIS A 118 -0.15 0.27 7.91
N GLN A 119 -0.63 0.98 8.94
CA GLN A 119 -1.90 0.69 9.61
C GLN A 119 -3.11 0.94 8.68
N ARG A 120 -3.11 2.08 7.96
CA ARG A 120 -4.19 2.41 7.02
C ARG A 120 -4.21 1.45 5.85
N THR A 121 -3.04 1.09 5.34
CA THR A 121 -2.90 0.10 4.28
C THR A 121 -3.45 -1.26 4.73
N ALA A 122 -3.14 -1.70 5.95
CA ALA A 122 -3.68 -2.95 6.51
C ALA A 122 -5.22 -2.93 6.58
N LEU A 123 -5.82 -1.80 6.97
CA LEU A 123 -7.27 -1.66 7.05
C LEU A 123 -7.93 -1.56 5.66
N LEU A 124 -7.31 -0.85 4.71
CA LEU A 124 -7.75 -0.81 3.31
C LEU A 124 -7.71 -2.20 2.68
N LEU A 125 -6.68 -3.00 2.98
CA LEU A 125 -6.57 -4.38 2.53
C LEU A 125 -7.61 -5.33 3.14
N GLN A 126 -8.38 -4.91 4.15
CA GLN A 126 -9.52 -5.67 4.68
C GLN A 126 -10.81 -5.43 3.90
N LEU A 127 -10.86 -4.40 3.04
CA LEU A 127 -12.06 -4.11 2.25
C LEU A 127 -12.31 -5.22 1.21
N PRO A 128 -13.58 -5.57 0.92
CA PRO A 128 -13.92 -6.57 -0.09
C PRO A 128 -13.32 -6.25 -1.47
N ALA A 129 -13.38 -4.99 -1.89
CA ALA A 129 -12.80 -4.52 -3.14
C ALA A 129 -11.27 -4.72 -3.20
N ALA A 130 -10.56 -4.70 -2.06
CA ALA A 130 -9.13 -5.00 -2.02
C ALA A 130 -8.83 -6.49 -2.23
N GLN A 131 -9.77 -7.40 -1.92
CA GLN A 131 -9.62 -8.83 -2.20
C GLN A 131 -9.79 -9.18 -3.68
N GLN A 132 -10.43 -8.28 -4.44
CA GLN A 132 -10.71 -8.43 -5.86
C GLN A 132 -9.59 -7.88 -6.75
N LEU A 133 -8.51 -7.34 -6.16
CA LEU A 133 -7.37 -6.85 -6.92
C LEU A 133 -6.70 -8.00 -7.68
N ASP A 134 -6.43 -7.76 -8.96
CA ASP A 134 -5.71 -8.70 -9.81
C ASP A 134 -4.20 -8.70 -9.53
N ALA A 135 -3.48 -9.57 -10.25
CA ALA A 135 -2.03 -9.71 -10.07
C ALA A 135 -1.29 -8.42 -10.46
N ASP A 136 -1.74 -7.71 -11.48
CA ASP A 136 -1.08 -6.51 -12.00
C ASP A 136 -1.21 -5.34 -11.01
N ALA A 137 -2.41 -5.11 -10.48
CA ALA A 137 -2.67 -4.12 -9.43
C ALA A 137 -1.84 -4.41 -8.16
N VAL A 138 -1.77 -5.68 -7.75
CA VAL A 138 -0.92 -6.10 -6.61
C VAL A 138 0.55 -5.89 -6.93
N GLY A 139 1.00 -6.15 -8.16
CA GLY A 139 2.36 -5.88 -8.64
C GLY A 139 2.73 -4.39 -8.53
N GLN A 140 1.87 -3.50 -9.02
CA GLN A 140 2.06 -2.04 -8.91
C GLN A 140 2.10 -1.56 -7.46
N LEU A 141 1.22 -2.09 -6.61
CA LEU A 141 1.21 -1.79 -5.18
C LEU A 141 2.48 -2.27 -4.49
N LEU A 142 2.93 -3.48 -4.78
CA LEU A 142 4.20 -4.01 -4.27
C LEU A 142 5.37 -3.15 -4.73
N GLN A 143 5.41 -2.75 -5.99
CA GLN A 143 6.48 -1.91 -6.53
C GLN A 143 6.53 -0.57 -5.79
N THR A 144 5.37 0.07 -5.61
CA THR A 144 5.25 1.32 -4.85
C THR A 144 5.71 1.12 -3.41
N ALA A 145 5.26 0.05 -2.76
CA ALA A 145 5.59 -0.25 -1.37
C ALA A 145 7.09 -0.56 -1.17
N VAL A 146 7.72 -1.30 -2.09
CA VAL A 146 9.16 -1.62 -2.04
C VAL A 146 9.99 -0.38 -2.35
N LEU A 147 9.58 0.44 -3.33
CA LEU A 147 10.27 1.68 -3.68
C LEU A 147 10.27 2.69 -2.52
N HIS A 148 9.18 2.76 -1.77
CA HIS A 148 8.99 3.68 -0.64
C HIS A 148 9.25 3.04 0.73
N ALA A 149 9.69 1.76 0.75
CA ALA A 149 10.12 1.13 1.98
C ALA A 149 11.36 1.87 2.49
N ARG A 150 11.21 2.61 3.59
CA ARG A 150 12.35 3.24 4.24
C ARG A 150 13.31 2.15 4.73
N GLN A 151 14.61 2.37 4.58
CA GLN A 151 15.66 1.45 5.07
C GLN A 151 15.55 1.16 6.57
N LEU A 152 14.86 2.04 7.31
CA LEU A 152 14.61 1.95 8.75
C LEU A 152 13.30 1.26 9.13
N CYS A 153 12.66 0.52 8.22
CA CYS A 153 11.55 -0.37 8.60
C CYS A 153 12.10 -1.50 9.48
N THR A 154 12.43 -1.21 10.73
CA THR A 154 12.71 -2.18 11.80
C THR A 154 11.47 -2.96 12.20
N ARG A 155 10.29 -2.51 11.72
CA ARG A 155 9.03 -3.19 11.97
C ARG A 155 8.78 -4.28 10.93
N PRO A 156 8.43 -5.51 11.37
CA PRO A 156 8.08 -6.63 10.50
C PRO A 156 6.77 -6.41 9.72
N LEU A 157 6.07 -5.30 9.92
CA LEU A 157 4.80 -4.95 9.26
C LEU A 157 5.01 -4.03 8.04
N CYS A 158 5.96 -4.36 7.16
CA CYS A 158 6.05 -3.63 5.90
C CYS A 158 4.84 -3.96 5.01
N ILE A 159 4.36 -2.97 4.26
CA ILE A 159 3.17 -3.11 3.39
C ILE A 159 3.36 -4.25 2.39
N ALA A 160 4.60 -4.41 1.89
CA ALA A 160 4.94 -5.48 0.97
C ALA A 160 4.64 -6.87 1.55
N LEU A 161 4.92 -7.11 2.83
CA LEU A 161 4.62 -8.40 3.48
C LEU A 161 3.12 -8.70 3.52
N LEU A 162 2.28 -7.70 3.79
CA LEU A 162 0.81 -7.86 3.78
C LEU A 162 0.28 -8.15 2.37
N LEU A 163 0.89 -7.56 1.34
CA LEU A 163 0.52 -7.79 -0.05
C LEU A 163 0.99 -9.17 -0.55
N LEU A 164 2.18 -9.62 -0.15
CA LEU A 164 2.73 -10.93 -0.52
C LEU A 164 1.93 -12.11 0.05
N GLN A 165 1.19 -11.90 1.13
CA GLN A 165 0.26 -12.89 1.67
C GLN A 165 -1.00 -13.10 0.81
N ARG A 166 -1.26 -12.22 -0.16
CA ARG A 166 -2.47 -12.30 -0.99
C ARG A 166 -2.33 -13.37 -2.08
N PRO A 167 -3.40 -14.12 -2.42
CA PRO A 167 -3.36 -15.09 -3.50
C PRO A 167 -2.93 -14.50 -4.85
N ALA A 168 -3.31 -13.24 -5.12
CA ALA A 168 -2.91 -12.52 -6.33
C ALA A 168 -1.38 -12.34 -6.44
N ALA A 169 -0.66 -12.20 -5.32
CA ALA A 169 0.80 -12.11 -5.34
C ALA A 169 1.48 -13.40 -5.83
N LYS A 170 0.84 -14.57 -5.63
CA LYS A 170 1.35 -15.85 -6.17
C LYS A 170 1.20 -15.96 -7.69
N LYS A 171 0.35 -15.12 -8.30
CA LYS A 171 0.09 -15.07 -9.74
C LYS A 171 0.94 -14.04 -10.47
N LEU A 172 1.87 -13.37 -9.78
CA LEU A 172 2.78 -12.42 -10.41
C LEU A 172 3.62 -13.11 -11.51
N SER A 173 3.88 -12.37 -12.59
CA SER A 173 4.77 -12.82 -13.65
C SER A 173 6.22 -12.87 -13.16
N THR A 174 7.05 -13.62 -13.88
CA THR A 174 8.48 -13.73 -13.59
C THR A 174 9.16 -12.37 -13.73
N GLU A 175 8.77 -11.59 -14.74
CA GLU A 175 9.29 -10.25 -15.02
C GLU A 175 8.93 -9.26 -13.90
N ALA A 176 7.69 -9.32 -13.40
CA ALA A 176 7.28 -8.48 -12.28
C ALA A 176 8.07 -8.81 -11.00
N VAL A 177 8.28 -10.10 -10.70
CA VAL A 177 9.06 -10.53 -9.54
C VAL A 177 10.54 -10.15 -9.68
N GLU A 178 11.11 -10.28 -10.88
CA GLU A 178 12.46 -9.82 -11.17
C GLU A 178 12.63 -8.32 -10.87
N GLN A 179 11.76 -7.47 -11.43
CA GLN A 179 11.81 -6.03 -11.20
C GLN A 179 11.67 -5.68 -9.72
N LEU A 180 10.74 -6.34 -9.02
CA LEU A 180 10.56 -6.15 -7.57
C LEU A 180 11.79 -6.56 -6.77
N LEU A 181 12.43 -7.68 -7.13
CA LEU A 181 13.67 -8.14 -6.49
C LEU A 181 14.83 -7.18 -6.75
N GLN A 182 14.98 -6.68 -7.98
CA GLN A 182 16.01 -5.69 -8.31
C GLN A 182 15.87 -4.43 -7.45
N ILE A 183 14.65 -3.88 -7.34
CA ILE A 183 14.39 -2.70 -6.50
C ILE A 183 14.63 -3.03 -5.02
N ALA A 184 14.16 -4.18 -4.54
CA ALA A 184 14.32 -4.58 -3.14
C ALA A 184 15.79 -4.75 -2.75
N VAL A 185 16.60 -5.42 -3.59
CA VAL A 185 18.03 -5.63 -3.34
C VAL A 185 18.78 -4.30 -3.42
N LEU A 186 18.51 -3.48 -4.43
CA LEU A 186 19.13 -2.15 -4.60
C LEU A 186 18.84 -1.23 -3.41
N ARG A 187 17.63 -1.30 -2.83
CA ARG A 187 17.24 -0.49 -1.67
C ARG A 187 17.72 -1.05 -0.32
N GLY A 188 18.37 -2.21 -0.32
CA GLY A 188 18.77 -2.88 0.93
C GLY A 188 17.58 -3.47 1.70
N GLY A 189 16.52 -3.85 1.00
CA GLY A 189 15.27 -4.35 1.55
C GLY A 189 15.39 -5.71 2.22
N ARG A 190 15.97 -5.74 3.43
CA ARG A 190 16.25 -6.95 4.24
C ARG A 190 15.04 -7.86 4.46
N TYR A 191 13.82 -7.31 4.44
CA TYR A 191 12.58 -8.05 4.69
C TYR A 191 11.77 -8.36 3.42
N CYS A 192 11.84 -7.49 2.41
CA CYS A 192 11.03 -7.66 1.19
C CYS A 192 11.63 -8.71 0.26
N ALA A 193 12.93 -8.66 0.00
CA ALA A 193 13.60 -9.59 -0.90
C ALA A 193 13.46 -11.07 -0.49
N PRO A 194 13.65 -11.47 0.80
CA PRO A 194 13.40 -12.84 1.24
C PRO A 194 12.00 -13.36 0.89
N GLN A 195 10.99 -12.51 1.06
CA GLN A 195 9.59 -12.89 0.86
C GLN A 195 9.23 -12.93 -0.62
N LEU A 196 9.84 -12.07 -1.44
CA LEU A 196 9.75 -12.14 -2.89
C LEU A 196 10.40 -13.41 -3.45
N LEU A 197 11.52 -13.87 -2.88
CA LEU A 197 12.21 -15.10 -3.28
C LEU A 197 11.39 -16.38 -2.98
N GLN A 198 10.42 -16.29 -2.06
CA GLN A 198 9.49 -17.40 -1.77
C GLN A 198 8.36 -17.52 -2.80
N LEU A 199 8.21 -16.56 -3.72
CA LEU A 199 7.18 -16.63 -4.74
C LEU A 199 7.51 -17.72 -5.78
N PRO A 200 6.49 -18.43 -6.32
CA PRO A 200 6.72 -19.45 -7.35
C PRO A 200 7.40 -18.90 -8.62
N ALA A 201 7.17 -17.63 -8.95
CA ALA A 201 7.84 -16.97 -10.07
C ALA A 201 9.34 -16.74 -9.84
N ALA A 202 9.77 -16.55 -8.58
CA ALA A 202 11.20 -16.41 -8.25
C ALA A 202 11.99 -17.70 -8.51
N GLN A 203 11.34 -18.86 -8.37
CA GLN A 203 11.95 -20.17 -8.67
C GLN A 203 12.21 -20.39 -10.17
N ARG A 204 11.62 -19.54 -11.03
CA ARG A 204 11.72 -19.59 -12.49
C ARG A 204 12.64 -18.50 -13.07
N LEU A 205 13.38 -17.79 -12.21
CA LEU A 205 14.37 -16.80 -12.64
C LEU A 205 15.50 -17.47 -13.42
N SER A 206 16.02 -16.77 -14.42
CA SER A 206 17.18 -17.24 -15.19
C SER A 206 18.47 -17.10 -14.39
N THR A 207 19.48 -17.89 -14.76
CA THR A 207 20.83 -17.82 -14.18
C THR A 207 21.43 -16.41 -14.28
N ASP A 208 21.23 -15.72 -15.41
CA ASP A 208 21.73 -14.35 -15.62
C ASP A 208 21.11 -13.34 -14.64
N VAL A 209 19.79 -13.42 -14.44
CA VAL A 209 19.07 -12.55 -13.52
C VAL A 209 19.52 -12.78 -12.08
N VAL A 210 19.65 -14.05 -11.67
CA VAL A 210 20.11 -14.39 -10.31
C VAL A 210 21.55 -13.90 -10.10
N LEU A 211 22.43 -14.04 -11.10
CA LEU A 211 23.79 -13.52 -11.07
C LEU A 211 23.83 -11.99 -10.93
N GLN A 212 23.00 -11.27 -11.69
CA GLN A 212 22.89 -9.81 -11.58
C GLN A 212 22.38 -9.37 -10.20
N LEU A 213 21.38 -10.06 -9.66
CA LEU A 213 20.86 -9.82 -8.31
C LEU A 213 21.93 -10.09 -7.24
N LEU A 214 22.73 -11.14 -7.39
CA LEU A 214 23.83 -11.47 -6.47
C LEU A 214 24.93 -10.41 -6.47
N HIS A 215 25.36 -9.95 -7.65
CA HIS A 215 26.31 -8.83 -7.73
C HIS A 215 25.76 -7.56 -7.06
N THR A 216 24.47 -7.27 -7.28
CA THR A 216 23.80 -6.12 -6.66
C THR A 216 23.72 -6.28 -5.13
N ALA A 217 23.42 -7.48 -4.64
CA ALA A 217 23.35 -7.77 -3.20
C ALA A 217 24.73 -7.69 -2.53
N ALA A 218 25.78 -8.19 -3.19
CA ALA A 218 27.16 -8.11 -2.70
C ALA A 218 27.62 -6.64 -2.58
N ARG A 219 27.35 -5.83 -3.61
CA ARG A 219 27.68 -4.39 -3.60
C ARG A 219 26.96 -3.60 -2.51
N ASN A 220 25.71 -3.95 -2.22
CA ASN A 220 24.90 -3.30 -1.19
C ASN A 220 25.06 -3.94 0.21
N VAL A 221 25.97 -4.91 0.36
CA VAL A 221 26.27 -5.58 1.65
C VAL A 221 25.02 -6.25 2.25
N VAL A 222 24.11 -6.75 1.40
CA VAL A 222 22.85 -7.39 1.80
C VAL A 222 23.01 -8.90 1.81
N PHE A 223 23.86 -9.41 2.71
CA PHE A 223 24.24 -10.83 2.75
C PHE A 223 23.06 -11.79 2.89
N SER A 224 22.01 -11.40 3.63
CA SER A 224 20.81 -12.24 3.77
C SER A 224 20.08 -12.47 2.45
N CYS A 225 20.11 -11.51 1.52
CA CYS A 225 19.53 -11.69 0.21
C CYS A 225 20.41 -12.56 -0.67
N ALA A 226 21.73 -12.39 -0.58
CA ALA A 226 22.69 -13.20 -1.33
C ALA A 226 22.59 -14.69 -0.96
N THR A 227 22.50 -15.01 0.33
CA THR A 227 22.36 -16.42 0.77
C THR A 227 21.09 -17.07 0.25
N MET A 228 19.96 -16.35 0.23
CA MET A 228 18.72 -16.89 -0.33
C MET A 228 18.72 -16.97 -1.86
N LEU A 229 19.37 -16.03 -2.56
CA LEU A 229 19.56 -16.11 -4.01
C LEU A 229 20.37 -17.36 -4.40
N LEU A 230 21.39 -17.74 -3.62
CA LEU A 230 22.17 -18.96 -3.82
C LEU A 230 21.36 -20.25 -3.60
N GLN A 231 20.21 -20.18 -2.94
CA GLN A 231 19.30 -21.33 -2.75
C GLN A 231 18.39 -21.56 -3.96
N LEU A 232 18.31 -20.61 -4.91
CA LEU A 232 17.48 -20.77 -6.09
C LEU A 232 18.05 -21.87 -7.02
N PRO A 233 17.19 -22.60 -7.76
CA PRO A 233 17.64 -23.62 -8.71
C PRO A 233 18.64 -23.10 -9.73
N ALA A 234 18.44 -21.87 -10.23
CA ALA A 234 19.32 -21.25 -11.21
C ALA A 234 20.73 -20.91 -10.68
N ALA A 235 20.92 -20.84 -9.37
CA ALA A 235 22.24 -20.65 -8.76
C ALA A 235 23.04 -21.95 -8.65
N GLN A 236 22.36 -23.10 -8.66
CA GLN A 236 23.01 -24.42 -8.59
C GLN A 236 23.77 -24.77 -9.88
N THR A 237 23.54 -24.02 -10.96
CA THR A 237 24.20 -24.21 -12.25
C THR A 237 25.40 -23.29 -12.47
N PHE A 238 25.80 -22.50 -11.45
CA PHE A 238 26.95 -21.61 -11.58
C PHE A 238 28.26 -22.40 -11.74
N SER A 239 29.14 -21.89 -12.61
CA SER A 239 30.51 -22.38 -12.69
C SER A 239 31.34 -21.87 -11.53
N THR A 240 32.43 -22.58 -11.21
CA THR A 240 33.40 -22.16 -10.19
C THR A 240 33.93 -20.75 -10.45
N ASP A 241 34.18 -20.39 -11.71
CA ASP A 241 34.68 -19.05 -12.07
C ASP A 241 33.69 -17.93 -11.71
N VAL A 242 32.40 -18.16 -11.91
CA VAL A 242 31.35 -17.19 -11.54
C VAL A 242 31.32 -16.98 -10.03
N VAL A 243 31.42 -18.07 -9.26
CA VAL A 243 31.42 -18.01 -7.79
C VAL A 243 32.68 -17.27 -7.29
N LEU A 244 33.85 -17.53 -7.88
CA LEU A 244 35.09 -16.83 -7.53
C LEU A 244 34.97 -15.32 -7.78
N ARG A 245 34.45 -14.89 -8.94
CA ARG A 245 34.23 -13.46 -9.23
C ARG A 245 33.22 -12.80 -8.28
N LEU A 246 32.17 -13.53 -7.89
CA LEU A 246 31.21 -13.05 -6.89
C LEU A 246 31.87 -12.85 -5.52
N LEU A 247 32.72 -13.78 -5.09
CA LEU A 247 33.48 -13.68 -3.84
C LEU A 247 34.48 -12.52 -3.88
N GLU A 248 35.23 -12.37 -4.97
CA GLU A 248 36.14 -11.22 -5.17
C GLU A 248 35.39 -9.89 -5.09
N THR A 249 34.20 -9.80 -5.72
CA THR A 249 33.35 -8.61 -5.63
C THR A 249 32.89 -8.35 -4.20
N ALA A 250 32.49 -9.39 -3.46
CA ALA A 250 32.08 -9.24 -2.07
C ALA A 250 33.23 -8.77 -1.16
N VAL A 251 34.42 -9.37 -1.29
CA VAL A 251 35.63 -9.02 -0.52
C VAL A 251 36.05 -7.58 -0.78
N THR A 252 36.07 -7.16 -2.05
CA THR A 252 36.43 -5.77 -2.42
C THR A 252 35.42 -4.75 -1.88
N CYS A 253 34.13 -5.08 -1.88
CA CYS A 253 33.10 -4.23 -1.27
C CYS A 253 33.23 -4.15 0.26
N CYS A 254 33.51 -5.26 0.96
CA CYS A 254 33.70 -5.26 2.42
C CYS A 254 34.88 -4.37 2.85
N ASN A 255 36.04 -4.52 2.21
CA ASN A 255 37.23 -3.73 2.53
C ASN A 255 37.01 -2.22 2.33
N SER A 256 36.13 -1.85 1.39
CA SER A 256 35.78 -0.45 1.14
C SER A 256 34.84 0.14 2.19
N CYS A 257 33.99 -0.68 2.82
CA CYS A 257 33.09 -0.24 3.88
C CYS A 257 33.81 0.01 5.21
N ASP A 258 34.80 -0.81 5.56
CA ASP A 258 35.57 -0.66 6.80
C ASP A 258 36.42 0.63 6.79
N LEU A 259 36.93 1.03 5.62
CA LEU A 259 37.64 2.31 5.43
C LEU A 259 36.72 3.53 5.64
N LEU A 260 35.44 3.42 5.31
CA LEU A 260 34.46 4.50 5.53
C LEU A 260 33.97 4.59 6.98
N GLN A 261 34.15 3.55 7.81
CA GLN A 261 33.87 3.63 9.25
C GLN A 261 35.03 4.21 10.07
N GLN A 262 36.22 4.37 9.46
CA GLN A 262 37.41 4.92 10.11
C GLN A 262 37.66 6.41 9.76
N LEU A 263 36.85 7.00 8.87
CA LEU A 263 36.84 8.43 8.53
C LEU A 263 35.65 9.14 9.19
#